data_AF-A0A093XHE4-F1
#
_entry.id   AF-A0A093XHE4-F1
#
_cell.length_a   1.000
_cell.length_b   1.000
_cell.length_c   1.000
_cell.angle_alpha   90.00
_cell.angle_beta   90.00
_cell.angle_gamma   90.00
#
_symmetry.space_group_name_H-M   'P 1'
#
loop_
_entity.id
_entity.type
_entity.pdbx_description
1 polymer ?
#
loop_
_entity_poly.entity_id
_entity_poly.type
_entity_poly.pdbx_seq_one_letter_code
_entity_poly.pdbx_strand_id
1 'polypeptide(L)'
;MKKGDLAFFYHSSCKVPAIVGTMEIVQEHSPDLTAQDPKAAYHDPKDTDPSNPRWSVVHVVFKEKFAKPLTLHEMKELQREGCKEIQGLQLLTQSRLSVSKVSAKEWEFLNEVIMDGVAVEKEGEGGMLLA
;
A
#
# COMPACT_ATOMS: atom_id res chain seq x y z
N MET A 1 -8.50 -4.56 11.61
CA MET A 1 -7.04 -4.41 11.83
C MET A 1 -6.79 -4.50 13.31
N LYS A 2 -5.74 -5.21 13.70
CA LYS A 2 -5.30 -5.42 15.08
C LYS A 2 -4.01 -4.68 15.35
N LYS A 3 -3.79 -4.32 16.62
CA LYS A 3 -2.52 -3.71 17.03
C LYS A 3 -1.37 -4.65 16.70
N GLY A 4 -0.34 -4.14 16.05
CA GLY A 4 0.81 -4.91 15.55
C GLY A 4 0.65 -5.43 14.11
N ASP A 5 -0.52 -5.32 13.48
CA ASP A 5 -0.67 -5.62 12.06
C ASP A 5 0.21 -4.65 11.24
N LEU A 6 0.82 -5.17 10.17
CA LEU A 6 1.55 -4.37 9.19
C LEU A 6 0.66 -4.01 8.00
N ALA A 7 0.96 -2.88 7.38
CA ALA A 7 0.31 -2.42 6.16
C ALA A 7 1.32 -1.82 5.19
N PHE A 8 1.08 -1.97 3.89
CA PHE A 8 1.82 -1.22 2.87
C PHE A 8 1.33 0.22 2.83
N PHE A 9 2.26 1.16 2.71
CA PHE A 9 1.95 2.56 2.46
C PHE A 9 1.90 2.80 0.96
N TYR A 10 0.71 3.08 0.44
CA TYR A 10 0.47 3.27 -0.99
C TYR A 10 0.17 4.74 -1.32
N HIS A 11 0.95 5.32 -2.23
CA HIS A 11 0.65 6.63 -2.79
C HIS A 11 -0.34 6.48 -3.95
N SER A 12 -1.59 6.90 -3.72
CA SER A 12 -2.62 6.99 -4.75
C SER A 12 -2.68 8.40 -5.36
N SER A 13 -3.46 8.55 -6.44
CA SER A 13 -3.81 9.87 -7.02
C SER A 13 -2.63 10.80 -7.30
N CYS A 14 -1.50 10.24 -7.73
CA CYS A 14 -0.30 10.98 -8.13
C CYS A 14 0.20 10.50 -9.49
N LYS A 15 1.25 11.15 -10.02
CA LYS A 15 1.80 10.83 -11.36
C LYS A 15 2.27 9.38 -11.48
N VAL A 16 2.83 8.81 -10.41
CA VAL A 16 3.34 7.43 -10.37
C VAL A 16 2.83 6.75 -9.09
N PRO A 17 1.64 6.12 -9.12
CA PRO A 17 1.11 5.41 -7.98
C PRO A 17 1.97 4.19 -7.64
N ALA A 18 2.28 4.00 -6.35
CA ALA A 18 3.22 2.97 -5.91
C ALA A 18 3.05 2.62 -4.43
N ILE A 19 3.46 1.42 -4.07
CA ILE A 19 3.81 1.06 -2.69
C ILE A 19 5.18 1.66 -2.40
N VAL A 20 5.28 2.50 -1.36
CA VAL A 20 6.49 3.28 -1.04
C VAL A 20 7.15 2.89 0.28
N GLY A 21 6.51 2.03 1.07
CA GLY A 21 6.99 1.65 2.39
C GLY A 21 5.97 0.85 3.18
N THR A 22 6.22 0.73 4.48
CA THR A 22 5.34 0.03 5.43
C THR A 22 4.92 0.92 6.60
N MET A 23 3.80 0.54 7.20
CA MET A 23 3.23 1.12 8.41
C MET A 23 2.84 0.00 9.37
N GLU A 24 2.72 0.33 10.65
CA GLU A 24 2.20 -0.57 11.69
C GLU A 24 0.96 0.04 12.32
N ILE A 25 -0.05 -0.79 12.58
CA ILE A 25 -1.22 -0.41 13.36
C ILE A 25 -0.86 -0.36 14.84
N VAL A 26 -0.88 0.83 15.45
CA VAL A 26 -0.53 1.01 16.87
C VAL A 26 -1.74 1.05 17.80
N GLN A 27 -2.92 1.30 17.24
CA GLN A 27 -4.21 1.23 17.93
C GLN A 27 -5.28 0.73 16.96
N GLU A 28 -6.15 -0.13 17.49
CA GLU A 28 -7.35 -0.56 16.77
C GLU A 28 -8.30 0.62 16.49
N HIS A 29 -9.39 0.33 15.80
CA HIS A 29 -10.34 1.35 15.38
C HIS A 29 -10.84 2.25 16.53
N SER A 30 -11.06 3.53 16.22
CA SER A 30 -11.79 4.48 17.05
C SER A 30 -12.72 5.32 16.18
N PRO A 31 -13.75 5.96 16.76
CA PRO A 31 -14.56 6.94 16.05
C PRO A 31 -13.74 8.00 15.30
N ASP A 32 -14.15 8.34 14.08
CA ASP A 32 -13.65 9.52 13.38
C ASP A 32 -14.55 10.73 13.64
N LEU A 33 -14.20 11.51 14.65
CA LEU A 33 -14.98 12.71 14.99
C LEU A 33 -14.79 13.85 13.99
N THR A 34 -13.81 13.77 13.07
CA THR A 34 -13.64 14.79 12.03
C THR A 34 -14.77 14.74 11.00
N ALA A 35 -15.42 13.59 10.83
CA ALA A 35 -16.59 13.45 9.97
C ALA A 35 -17.78 14.29 10.47
N GLN A 36 -17.82 14.68 11.74
CA GLN A 36 -18.90 15.49 12.34
C GLN A 36 -18.58 16.99 12.35
N ASP A 37 -17.36 17.39 11.99
CA ASP A 37 -16.94 18.81 11.95
C ASP A 37 -17.20 19.43 10.57
N PRO A 38 -18.11 20.42 10.43
CA PRO A 38 -18.41 21.07 9.16
C PRO A 38 -17.22 21.77 8.49
N LYS A 39 -16.13 22.01 9.22
CA LYS A 39 -14.91 22.62 8.69
C LYS A 39 -13.88 21.59 8.24
N ALA A 40 -14.06 20.32 8.57
CA ALA A 40 -13.13 19.26 8.17
C ALA A 40 -13.30 18.89 6.69
N ALA A 41 -12.20 18.46 6.07
CA ALA A 41 -12.18 18.08 4.65
C ALA A 41 -13.09 16.89 4.31
N TYR A 42 -13.37 16.03 5.30
CA TYR A 42 -14.16 14.80 5.14
C TYR A 42 -15.46 14.82 5.96
N HIS A 43 -16.02 16.00 6.22
CA HIS A 43 -17.31 16.15 6.89
C HIS A 43 -18.41 15.34 6.17
N ASP A 44 -19.15 14.54 6.93
CA ASP A 44 -20.38 13.86 6.53
C ASP A 44 -21.57 14.50 7.27
N PRO A 45 -22.40 15.31 6.58
CA PRO A 45 -23.58 15.94 7.18
C PRO A 45 -24.62 14.96 7.77
N LYS A 46 -24.48 13.65 7.48
CA LYS A 46 -25.36 12.60 8.03
C LYS A 46 -24.78 11.92 9.26
N ASP A 47 -23.53 12.19 9.63
CA ASP A 47 -22.92 11.71 10.88
C ASP A 47 -23.18 12.73 11.99
N THR A 48 -24.37 12.65 12.60
CA THR A 48 -24.85 13.64 13.57
C THR A 48 -24.92 13.14 15.01
N ASP A 49 -24.68 11.85 15.25
CA ASP A 49 -24.74 11.22 16.58
C ASP A 49 -23.35 10.79 17.05
N PRO A 50 -22.72 11.54 17.98
CA PRO A 50 -21.41 11.20 18.54
C PRO A 50 -21.37 9.86 19.28
N SER A 51 -22.52 9.37 19.76
CA SER A 51 -22.59 8.08 20.46
C SER A 51 -22.65 6.88 19.51
N ASN A 52 -22.96 7.11 18.23
CA ASN A 52 -23.03 6.10 17.19
C ASN A 52 -22.45 6.60 15.85
N PRO A 53 -21.14 6.88 15.81
CA PRO A 53 -20.46 7.45 14.65
C PRO A 53 -20.48 6.50 13.45
N ARG A 54 -20.66 7.05 12.25
CA ARG A 54 -20.69 6.25 10.99
C ARG A 54 -19.29 5.87 10.54
N TRP A 55 -18.30 6.70 10.89
CA TRP A 55 -16.93 6.58 10.43
C TRP A 55 -15.99 6.16 11.55
N SER A 56 -14.94 5.42 11.17
CA SER A 56 -13.90 4.98 12.09
C SER A 56 -12.54 5.14 11.43
N VAL A 57 -11.54 5.48 12.25
CA VAL A 57 -10.13 5.53 11.87
C VAL A 57 -9.35 4.45 12.60
N VAL A 58 -8.19 4.09 12.05
CA VAL A 58 -7.16 3.31 12.75
C VAL A 58 -5.94 4.20 12.95
N HIS A 59 -5.14 3.90 13.96
CA HIS A 59 -3.94 4.69 14.24
C HIS A 59 -2.72 3.92 13.78
N VAL A 60 -1.89 4.58 12.98
CA VAL A 60 -0.73 3.97 12.35
C VAL A 60 0.52 4.78 12.63
N VAL A 61 1.65 4.09 12.67
CA VAL A 61 2.97 4.73 12.64
C VAL A 61 3.71 4.27 11.40
N PHE A 62 4.44 5.20 10.81
CA PHE A 62 5.37 4.90 9.75
C PHE A 62 6.47 3.96 10.27
N LYS A 63 6.80 2.92 9.49
CA LYS A 63 7.84 1.94 9.86
C LYS A 63 9.07 2.10 8.99
N GLU A 64 8.92 1.95 7.69
CA GLU A 64 10.04 1.90 6.77
C GLU A 64 9.68 2.51 5.42
N LYS A 65 10.66 3.18 4.80
CA LYS A 65 10.59 3.62 3.40
C LYS A 65 11.35 2.64 2.53
N PHE A 66 10.73 2.18 1.44
CA PHE A 66 11.45 1.37 0.47
C PHE A 66 12.41 2.21 -0.36
N ALA A 67 13.62 1.68 -0.59
CA ALA A 67 14.62 2.32 -1.44
C ALA A 67 14.10 2.51 -2.87
N LYS A 68 13.43 1.48 -3.40
CA LYS A 68 12.73 1.50 -4.68
C LYS A 68 11.23 1.23 -4.45
N PRO A 69 10.34 2.19 -4.78
CA PRO A 69 8.90 1.96 -4.75
C PRO A 69 8.48 0.88 -5.76
N LEU A 70 7.51 0.05 -5.39
CA LEU A 70 6.86 -0.90 -6.30
C LEU A 70 5.64 -0.23 -6.93
N THR A 71 5.73 0.06 -8.22
CA THR A 71 4.71 0.84 -8.93
C THR A 71 3.46 0.01 -9.24
N LEU A 72 2.32 0.69 -9.38
CA LEU A 72 1.08 0.06 -9.86
C LEU A 72 1.26 -0.55 -11.26
N HIS A 73 2.11 0.05 -12.09
CA HIS A 73 2.40 -0.48 -13.42
C HIS A 73 3.12 -1.82 -13.31
N GLU A 74 4.22 -1.91 -12.56
CA GLU A 74 4.96 -3.16 -12.33
C GLU A 74 4.04 -4.25 -11.75
N MET A 75 3.22 -3.93 -10.73
CA MET A 75 2.25 -4.89 -10.18
C MET A 75 1.24 -5.40 -11.22
N LYS A 76 0.79 -4.53 -12.13
CA LYS A 76 -0.12 -4.93 -13.22
C LYS A 76 0.57 -5.76 -14.31
N GLU A 77 1.84 -5.51 -14.58
CA GLU A 77 2.62 -6.35 -15.50
C GLU A 77 2.80 -7.75 -14.92
N LEU A 78 3.19 -7.88 -13.65
CA LEU A 78 3.26 -9.17 -12.94
C LEU A 78 1.92 -9.92 -12.98
N GLN A 79 0.80 -9.20 -12.79
CA GLN A 79 -0.53 -9.79 -12.92
C GLN A 79 -0.80 -10.29 -14.36
N ARG A 80 -0.39 -9.54 -15.39
CA ARG A 80 -0.59 -9.91 -16.80
C ARG A 80 0.27 -11.09 -17.23
N GLU A 81 1.48 -11.19 -16.69
CA GLU A 81 2.43 -12.29 -16.94
C GLU A 81 1.99 -13.61 -16.28
N GLY A 82 0.97 -13.56 -15.40
CA GLY A 82 0.35 -14.74 -14.83
C GLY A 82 0.95 -15.16 -13.48
N CYS A 83 1.68 -14.28 -12.79
CA CYS A 83 2.13 -14.51 -11.41
C CYS A 83 0.89 -14.76 -10.53
N LYS A 84 0.78 -15.94 -9.92
CA LYS A 84 -0.43 -16.39 -9.21
C LYS A 84 -0.61 -15.66 -7.89
N GLU A 85 0.50 -15.29 -7.28
CA GLU A 85 0.65 -14.67 -5.97
C GLU A 85 0.01 -13.29 -5.92
N ILE A 86 -0.08 -12.58 -7.05
CA ILE A 86 -0.65 -11.22 -7.12
C ILE A 86 -2.06 -11.16 -7.75
N GLN A 87 -2.58 -12.27 -8.31
CA GLN A 87 -3.88 -12.26 -9.00
C GLN A 87 -5.04 -11.83 -8.10
N GLY A 88 -4.98 -12.22 -6.83
CA GLY A 88 -6.00 -11.93 -5.83
C GLY A 88 -5.89 -10.53 -5.21
N LEU A 89 -4.81 -9.80 -5.50
CA LEU A 89 -4.49 -8.57 -4.79
C LEU A 89 -5.61 -7.55 -4.98
N GLN A 90 -6.29 -7.20 -3.89
CA GLN A 90 -7.48 -6.35 -3.90
C GLN A 90 -7.21 -4.96 -4.49
N LEU A 91 -5.98 -4.45 -4.35
CA LEU A 91 -5.53 -3.22 -5.01
C LEU A 91 -5.72 -3.25 -6.53
N LEU A 92 -5.53 -4.43 -7.15
CA LEU A 92 -5.64 -4.62 -8.60
C LEU A 92 -7.04 -5.01 -9.05
N THR A 93 -7.80 -5.71 -8.20
CA THR A 93 -9.14 -6.22 -8.53
C THR A 93 -10.29 -5.30 -8.11
N GLN A 94 -10.06 -4.38 -7.16
CA GLN A 94 -11.06 -3.46 -6.62
C GLN A 94 -10.56 -2.01 -6.65
N SER A 95 -10.67 -1.37 -7.81
CA SER A 95 -10.03 -0.08 -8.13
C SER A 95 -10.41 1.12 -7.24
N ARG A 96 -11.52 1.04 -6.50
CA ARG A 96 -12.02 2.13 -5.63
C ARG A 96 -11.91 1.81 -4.14
N LEU A 97 -11.32 0.66 -3.78
CA LEU A 97 -11.12 0.27 -2.39
C LEU A 97 -9.78 0.83 -1.89
N SER A 98 -9.83 1.82 -0.98
CA SER A 98 -8.64 2.48 -0.43
C SER A 98 -7.96 1.71 0.70
N VAL A 99 -8.69 0.82 1.36
CA VAL A 99 -8.21 -0.02 2.45
C VAL A 99 -8.55 -1.46 2.11
N SER A 100 -7.52 -2.26 1.86
CA SER A 100 -7.69 -3.63 1.38
C SER A 100 -6.88 -4.62 2.19
N LYS A 101 -7.37 -5.86 2.27
CA LYS A 101 -6.61 -6.95 2.89
C LYS A 101 -5.49 -7.39 1.94
N VAL A 102 -4.33 -7.67 2.52
CA VAL A 102 -3.23 -8.38 1.87
C VAL A 102 -3.06 -9.70 2.61
N SER A 103 -3.11 -10.81 1.89
CA SER A 103 -2.84 -12.13 2.44
C SER A 103 -1.35 -12.31 2.75
N ALA A 104 -0.99 -13.26 3.60
CA ALA A 104 0.42 -13.54 3.91
C ALA A 104 1.25 -13.84 2.64
N LYS A 105 0.68 -14.60 1.70
CA LYS A 105 1.33 -14.94 0.43
C LYS A 105 1.57 -13.71 -0.45
N GLU A 106 0.57 -12.84 -0.58
CA GLU A 106 0.73 -11.58 -1.32
C GLU A 106 1.76 -10.67 -0.64
N TRP A 107 1.76 -10.64 0.70
CA TRP A 107 2.71 -9.84 1.48
C TRP A 107 4.15 -10.30 1.26
N GLU A 108 4.41 -11.60 1.40
CA GLU A 108 5.73 -12.21 1.17
C GLU A 108 6.20 -11.93 -0.26
N PHE A 109 5.38 -12.24 -1.25
CA PHE A 109 5.70 -12.02 -2.66
C PHE A 109 6.01 -10.56 -3.00
N LEU A 110 5.19 -9.61 -2.52
CA LEU A 110 5.44 -8.19 -2.79
C LEU A 110 6.76 -7.72 -2.17
N ASN A 111 7.10 -8.19 -0.96
CA ASN A 111 8.38 -7.85 -0.34
C ASN A 111 9.57 -8.46 -1.10
N GLU A 112 9.45 -9.70 -1.61
CA GLU A 112 10.47 -10.30 -2.47
C GLU A 112 10.70 -9.43 -3.72
N VAL A 113 9.65 -9.04 -4.44
CA VAL A 113 9.76 -8.16 -5.63
C VAL A 113 10.41 -6.82 -5.28
N ILE A 114 10.05 -6.23 -4.13
CA ILE A 114 10.62 -4.96 -3.67
C ILE A 114 12.12 -5.12 -3.37
N MET A 115 12.52 -6.22 -2.72
CA MET A 115 13.91 -6.50 -2.37
C MET A 115 14.77 -6.88 -3.59
N ASP A 116 14.25 -7.70 -4.51
CA ASP A 116 14.95 -8.08 -5.74
C ASP A 116 15.17 -6.87 -6.66
N GLY A 117 14.29 -5.87 -6.59
CA GLY A 117 14.48 -4.57 -7.22
C GLY A 117 15.68 -3.76 -6.70
N VAL A 118 16.31 -4.17 -5.59
CA VAL A 118 17.54 -3.60 -5.02
C VAL A 118 18.80 -4.30 -5.57
N ALA A 119 18.67 -5.51 -6.11
CA ALA A 119 19.78 -6.33 -6.61
C ALA A 119 19.82 -6.41 -8.14
N VAL A 120 19.89 -5.27 -8.82
CA VAL A 120 20.36 -5.21 -10.23
C VAL A 120 21.14 -3.91 -10.46
N GLU A 121 22.31 -3.78 -9.84
CA GLU A 121 23.43 -3.24 -10.60
C GLU A 121 23.88 -4.39 -11.51
N LYS A 122 23.52 -4.34 -12.79
CA LYS A 122 24.13 -5.23 -13.78
C LYS A 122 25.63 -4.92 -13.77
N GLU A 123 26.43 -5.83 -13.21
CA GLU A 123 27.81 -5.94 -13.65
C GLU A 123 27.78 -6.13 -15.17
N GLY A 124 28.18 -5.08 -15.88
CA GLY A 124 28.34 -5.10 -17.32
C GLY A 124 29.50 -6.02 -17.66
N GLU A 125 29.21 -7.29 -17.91
CA GLU A 125 30.03 -8.07 -18.82
C GLU A 125 29.79 -7.57 -20.25
N GLY A 126 30.85 -7.05 -20.88
CA GLY A 126 30.82 -6.78 -22.31
C GLY A 126 31.99 -5.95 -22.83
N GLY A 127 33.14 -6.59 -23.05
CA GLY A 127 34.01 -6.21 -24.17
C GLY A 127 35.48 -6.02 -23.87
N MET A 128 36.23 -7.13 -23.94
CA MET A 128 37.68 -7.14 -24.18
C MET A 128 37.95 -7.08 -25.70
N LEU A 129 39.03 -6.37 -26.09
CA LEU A 129 39.75 -6.33 -27.39
C LEU A 129 39.05 -5.56 -28.56
N LEU A 130 39.68 -4.76 -29.45
CA LEU A 130 41.06 -4.54 -29.93
C LEU A 130 41.17 -3.15 -30.60
N ALA A 131 42.30 -2.45 -30.38
CA ALA A 131 43.13 -1.65 -31.30
C ALA A 131 43.87 -0.55 -30.51
#